data_AF-A0A9E3XFB6-F1
#
_entry.id   AF-A0A9E3XFB6-F1
#
_cell.length_a   1.000
_cell.length_b   1.000
_cell.length_c   1.000
_cell.angle_alpha   90.00
_cell.angle_beta   90.00
_cell.angle_gamma   90.00
#
_symmetry.space_group_name_H-M   'P 1'
#
loop_
_entity.id
_entity.type
_entity.pdbx_description
1 polymer ?
#
loop_
_entity_poly.entity_id
_entity_poly.type
_entity_poly.pdbx_seq_one_letter_code
_entity_poly.pdbx_strand_id
1 'polypeptide(L)'
;MCRDLERYGFYAELSGLAKFSQGFNLVLANRIFISLTFIESVHARFGPAYRHSLLEGSAAHIISHEIFHSCIAETLGFWRARALPSWKVEGYAEYAATRHAIRSDSSDSFRARLSRLFEPGFLAAYPLRRHYYQSQLLVEFLSEVKGLNFAAIMGDGTNEAETLEALRAWYNSNSD
;
A
#
# COMPACT_ATOMS: atom_id res chain seq x y z
N MET A 1 -10.75 6.27 15.47
CA MET A 1 -9.38 5.89 15.90
C MET A 1 -9.47 5.16 17.24
N CYS A 2 -8.69 4.09 17.43
CA CYS A 2 -8.72 3.25 18.62
C CYS A 2 -7.29 3.07 19.19
N ARG A 3 -7.14 3.13 20.51
CA ARG A 3 -5.88 2.83 21.24
C ARG A 3 -5.94 1.49 21.99
N ASP A 4 -7.13 0.94 22.13
CA ASP A 4 -7.36 -0.34 22.78
C ASP A 4 -7.35 -1.44 21.70
N LEU A 5 -6.32 -2.28 21.72
CA LEU A 5 -6.14 -3.34 20.72
C LEU A 5 -7.22 -4.42 20.82
N GLU A 6 -7.73 -4.72 22.02
CA GLU A 6 -8.79 -5.71 22.20
C GLU A 6 -10.09 -5.19 21.62
N ARG A 7 -10.42 -3.93 21.91
CA ARG A 7 -11.60 -3.28 21.32
C ARG A 7 -11.50 -3.14 19.81
N TYR A 8 -10.32 -2.79 19.27
CA TYR A 8 -10.09 -2.78 17.83
C TYR A 8 -10.29 -4.17 17.21
N GLY A 9 -9.67 -5.19 17.82
CA GLY A 9 -9.75 -6.58 17.37
C GLY A 9 -11.19 -7.11 17.39
N PHE A 10 -11.99 -6.74 18.39
CA PHE A 10 -13.42 -7.08 18.46
C PHE A 10 -14.21 -6.54 17.26
N TYR A 11 -14.04 -5.26 16.91
CA TYR A 11 -14.72 -4.68 15.75
C TYR A 11 -14.22 -5.26 14.42
N ALA A 12 -12.92 -5.56 14.31
CA ALA A 12 -12.36 -6.22 13.15
C ALA A 12 -12.97 -7.62 12.95
N GLU A 13 -13.09 -8.40 14.03
CA GLU A 13 -13.67 -9.75 14.01
C GLU A 13 -15.14 -9.76 13.62
N LEU A 14 -15.95 -8.87 14.22
CA LEU A 14 -17.36 -8.70 13.84
C LEU A 14 -17.53 -8.35 12.36
N SER A 15 -16.51 -7.77 11.75
CA SER A 15 -16.49 -7.37 10.34
C SER A 15 -15.85 -8.42 9.43
N GLY A 16 -15.40 -9.56 9.95
CA GLY A 16 -14.71 -10.62 9.19
C GLY A 16 -13.30 -10.22 8.72
N LEU A 17 -12.65 -9.28 9.41
CA LEU A 17 -11.36 -8.70 9.04
C LEU A 17 -10.25 -9.12 10.03
N ALA A 18 -9.00 -8.93 9.61
CA ALA A 18 -7.84 -9.29 10.41
C ALA A 18 -7.77 -8.45 11.70
N LYS A 19 -7.64 -9.12 12.86
CA LYS A 19 -7.53 -8.47 14.18
C LYS A 19 -6.29 -7.60 14.34
N PHE A 20 -5.25 -7.86 13.55
CA PHE A 20 -3.94 -7.22 13.62
C PHE A 20 -3.60 -6.49 12.31
N SER A 21 -4.30 -5.39 12.06
CA SER A 21 -4.03 -4.45 10.96
C SER A 21 -3.84 -3.02 11.50
N GLN A 22 -3.23 -2.15 10.69
CA GLN A 22 -3.06 -0.74 11.06
C GLN A 22 -4.36 0.05 10.91
N GLY A 23 -5.16 -0.35 9.93
CA GLY A 23 -6.52 0.14 9.71
C GLY A 23 -7.35 -0.92 9.00
N PHE A 24 -8.65 -0.62 8.89
CA PHE A 24 -9.51 -1.24 7.91
C PHE A 24 -10.67 -0.33 7.55
N ASN A 25 -11.19 -0.54 6.34
CA ASN A 25 -12.33 0.18 5.80
C ASN A 25 -13.54 -0.74 5.62
N LEU A 26 -14.67 -0.34 6.21
CA LEU A 26 -15.99 -0.89 5.92
C LEU A 26 -16.68 -0.01 4.88
N VAL A 27 -16.35 -0.24 3.60
CA VAL A 27 -16.78 0.60 2.48
C VAL A 27 -18.30 0.83 2.46
N LEU A 28 -19.10 -0.24 2.58
CA LEU A 28 -20.57 -0.13 2.54
C LEU A 28 -21.17 0.60 3.75
N ALA A 29 -20.46 0.62 4.88
CA ALA A 29 -20.88 1.33 6.08
C ALA A 29 -20.31 2.76 6.14
N ASN A 30 -19.46 3.15 5.18
CA ASN A 30 -18.68 4.37 5.17
C ASN A 30 -17.96 4.62 6.51
N ARG A 31 -17.27 3.60 7.02
CA ARG A 31 -16.58 3.66 8.31
C ARG A 31 -15.15 3.15 8.18
N ILE A 32 -14.20 3.97 8.65
CA ILE A 32 -12.79 3.62 8.74
C ILE A 32 -12.41 3.45 10.21
N PHE A 33 -11.73 2.35 10.51
CA PHE A 33 -11.19 2.05 11.83
C PHE A 33 -9.66 2.05 11.74
N ILE A 34 -9.02 2.65 12.73
CA ILE A 34 -7.57 2.86 12.77
C ILE A 34 -7.06 2.42 14.14
N SER A 35 -6.02 1.60 14.16
CA SER A 35 -5.34 1.15 15.38
C SER A 35 -4.08 1.99 15.62
N LEU A 36 -4.18 3.00 16.47
CA LEU A 36 -3.05 3.89 16.77
C LEU A 36 -1.91 3.12 17.46
N THR A 37 -2.24 2.20 18.36
CA THR A 37 -1.26 1.39 19.09
C THR A 37 -0.48 0.47 18.14
N PHE A 38 -1.14 -0.11 17.14
CA PHE A 38 -0.43 -0.95 16.18
C PHE A 38 0.41 -0.11 15.21
N ILE A 39 -0.09 1.06 14.79
CA ILE A 39 0.69 2.03 13.99
C ILE A 39 1.96 2.45 14.72
N GLU A 40 1.86 2.82 16.00
CA GLU A 40 3.01 3.17 16.85
C GLU A 40 4.00 2.00 16.96
N SER A 41 3.52 0.75 17.07
CA SER A 41 4.39 -0.44 17.09
C SER A 41 5.11 -0.70 15.78
N VAL A 42 4.47 -0.39 14.64
CA VAL A 42 5.06 -0.50 13.30
C VAL A 42 6.12 0.58 13.13
N HIS A 43 5.83 1.82 13.54
CA HIS A 43 6.77 2.92 13.54
C HIS A 43 8.01 2.61 14.39
N ALA A 44 7.82 2.06 15.60
CA ALA A 44 8.94 1.68 16.47
C ALA A 44 9.81 0.57 15.86
N ARG A 45 9.24 -0.30 15.03
CA ARG A 45 9.95 -1.45 14.42
C ARG A 45 10.67 -1.10 13.12
N PHE A 46 10.04 -0.30 12.27
CA PHE A 46 10.49 -0.04 10.91
C PHE A 46 10.77 1.44 10.69
N GLY A 47 9.81 2.29 11.08
CA GLY A 47 9.97 3.73 11.22
C GLY A 47 10.59 4.42 10.01
N PRO A 48 11.46 5.43 10.21
CA PRO A 48 11.94 6.30 9.15
C PRO A 48 12.85 5.61 8.11
N ALA A 49 13.22 4.35 8.29
CA ALA A 49 13.92 3.60 7.24
C ALA A 49 13.02 3.31 6.02
N TYR A 50 11.69 3.35 6.21
CA TYR A 50 10.70 3.00 5.21
C TYR A 50 9.68 4.12 4.98
N ARG A 51 10.16 5.37 4.91
CA ARG A 51 9.32 6.54 4.64
C ARG A 51 8.43 6.36 3.43
N HIS A 52 7.26 6.97 3.49
CA HIS A 52 6.24 6.94 2.45
C HIS A 52 5.80 5.52 2.08
N SER A 53 5.72 4.63 3.07
CA SER A 53 5.18 3.28 2.93
C SER A 53 4.46 2.89 4.21
N LEU A 54 3.60 1.87 4.17
CA LEU A 54 2.88 1.40 5.37
C LEU A 54 3.81 1.04 6.55
N LEU A 55 5.08 0.80 6.27
CA LEU A 55 6.10 0.43 7.25
C LEU A 55 6.60 1.65 8.03
N GLU A 56 6.40 2.87 7.52
CA GLU A 56 6.70 4.08 8.30
C GLU A 56 5.86 4.15 9.58
N GLY A 57 4.67 3.57 9.59
CA GLY A 57 3.76 3.64 10.74
C GLY A 57 3.22 5.05 10.96
N SER A 58 2.82 5.74 9.90
CA SER A 58 2.23 7.10 9.96
C SER A 58 0.71 7.02 10.00
N ALA A 59 0.07 7.61 11.03
CA ALA A 59 -1.39 7.64 11.12
C ALA A 59 -2.05 8.38 9.96
N ALA A 60 -1.44 9.49 9.50
CA ALA A 60 -1.94 10.25 8.36
C ALA A 60 -1.90 9.43 7.06
N HIS A 61 -0.82 8.66 6.86
CA HIS A 61 -0.72 7.71 5.76
C HIS A 61 -1.85 6.68 5.85
N ILE A 62 -1.96 5.95 6.95
CA ILE A 62 -2.96 4.86 7.05
C ILE A 62 -4.38 5.39 6.87
N ILE A 63 -4.74 6.56 7.42
CA ILE A 63 -6.04 7.17 7.16
C ILE A 63 -6.26 7.43 5.68
N SER A 64 -5.26 8.01 4.99
CA SER A 64 -5.33 8.28 3.55
C SER A 64 -5.46 7.00 2.73
N HIS A 65 -4.70 5.95 3.07
CA HIS A 65 -4.80 4.63 2.46
C HIS A 65 -6.22 4.06 2.55
N GLU A 66 -6.81 4.06 3.75
CA GLU A 66 -8.16 3.55 3.96
C GLU A 66 -9.21 4.39 3.21
N ILE A 67 -9.03 5.71 3.08
CA ILE A 67 -9.88 6.56 2.24
C ILE A 67 -9.80 6.12 0.78
N PHE A 68 -8.60 5.81 0.27
CA PHE A 68 -8.45 5.38 -1.12
C PHE A 68 -9.12 4.04 -1.42
N HIS A 69 -9.28 3.14 -0.46
CA HIS A 69 -10.16 1.97 -0.66
C HIS A 69 -11.61 2.38 -0.95
N SER A 70 -12.16 3.39 -0.26
CA SER A 70 -13.48 3.93 -0.56
C SER A 70 -13.50 4.56 -1.95
N CYS A 71 -12.50 5.36 -2.32
CA CYS A 71 -12.43 6.00 -3.63
C CYS A 71 -12.36 4.96 -4.77
N ILE A 72 -11.60 3.88 -4.61
CA ILE A 72 -11.54 2.78 -5.58
C ILE A 72 -12.93 2.15 -5.76
N ALA A 73 -13.60 1.84 -4.65
CA ALA A 73 -14.92 1.22 -4.68
C ALA A 73 -16.02 2.14 -5.22
N GLU A 74 -15.96 3.44 -4.95
CA GLU A 74 -16.86 4.44 -5.51
C GLU A 74 -16.66 4.59 -7.02
N THR A 75 -15.40 4.58 -7.48
CA THR A 75 -15.07 4.75 -8.90
C THR A 75 -15.42 3.52 -9.74
N LEU A 76 -15.18 2.30 -9.22
CA LEU A 76 -15.35 1.05 -9.97
C LEU A 76 -16.66 0.33 -9.68
N GLY A 77 -17.34 0.67 -8.59
CA GLY A 77 -18.38 -0.13 -7.97
C GLY A 77 -17.82 -1.18 -7.01
N PHE A 78 -18.50 -1.36 -5.87
CA PHE A 78 -18.07 -2.23 -4.77
C PHE A 78 -17.69 -3.66 -5.22
N TRP A 79 -18.53 -4.30 -6.04
CA TRP A 79 -18.30 -5.67 -6.49
C TRP A 79 -17.08 -5.80 -7.41
N ARG A 80 -16.89 -4.84 -8.31
CA ARG A 80 -15.73 -4.81 -9.19
C ARG A 80 -14.45 -4.58 -8.39
N ALA A 81 -14.47 -3.62 -7.47
CA ALA A 81 -13.33 -3.37 -6.59
C ALA A 81 -12.94 -4.60 -5.75
N ARG A 82 -13.93 -5.36 -5.26
CA ARG A 82 -13.70 -6.60 -4.50
C ARG A 82 -13.16 -7.75 -5.36
N ALA A 83 -13.42 -7.74 -6.67
CA ALA A 83 -12.93 -8.76 -7.61
C ALA A 83 -11.51 -8.47 -8.13
N LEU A 84 -10.97 -7.27 -7.89
CA LEU A 84 -9.62 -6.93 -8.33
C LEU A 84 -8.55 -7.73 -7.57
N PRO A 85 -7.42 -8.05 -8.23
CA PRO A 85 -6.23 -8.55 -7.55
C PRO A 85 -5.80 -7.62 -6.41
N SER A 86 -5.41 -8.19 -5.27
CA SER A 86 -5.03 -7.42 -4.08
C SER A 86 -3.89 -6.43 -4.36
N TRP A 87 -2.90 -6.78 -5.18
CA TRP A 87 -1.79 -5.89 -5.51
C TRP A 87 -2.26 -4.58 -6.19
N LYS A 88 -3.37 -4.59 -6.93
CA LYS A 88 -3.93 -3.37 -7.53
C LYS A 88 -4.63 -2.51 -6.49
N VAL A 89 -5.45 -3.14 -5.66
CA VAL A 89 -6.25 -2.43 -4.64
C VAL A 89 -5.34 -1.85 -3.58
N GLU A 90 -4.52 -2.68 -2.96
CA GLU A 90 -3.57 -2.28 -1.92
C GLU A 90 -2.48 -1.39 -2.51
N GLY A 91 -1.91 -1.76 -3.68
CA GLY A 91 -0.86 -0.99 -4.32
C GLY A 91 -1.29 0.42 -4.71
N TYR A 92 -2.51 0.58 -5.25
CA TYR A 92 -3.03 1.90 -5.58
C TYR A 92 -3.39 2.72 -4.34
N ALA A 93 -3.99 2.09 -3.32
CA ALA A 93 -4.26 2.77 -2.06
C ALA A 93 -2.97 3.29 -1.40
N GLU A 94 -1.92 2.46 -1.36
CA GLU A 94 -0.59 2.84 -0.87
C GLU A 94 0.04 3.97 -1.72
N TYR A 95 0.08 3.80 -3.04
CA TYR A 95 0.66 4.79 -3.95
C TYR A 95 -0.07 6.13 -3.85
N ALA A 96 -1.41 6.13 -3.91
CA ALA A 96 -2.19 7.36 -3.86
C ALA A 96 -2.07 8.06 -2.50
N ALA A 97 -2.00 7.30 -1.40
CA ALA A 97 -1.81 7.85 -0.06
C ALA A 97 -0.46 8.56 0.13
N THR A 98 0.56 8.15 -0.62
CA THR A 98 1.96 8.59 -0.43
C THR A 98 2.47 9.53 -1.51
N ARG A 99 1.83 9.55 -2.69
CA ARG A 99 2.29 10.29 -3.88
C ARG A 99 2.65 11.74 -3.62
N HIS A 100 1.80 12.48 -2.88
CA HIS A 100 2.08 13.88 -2.59
C HIS A 100 3.30 14.03 -1.68
N ALA A 101 3.39 13.22 -0.62
CA ALA A 101 4.50 13.26 0.32
C ALA A 101 5.84 12.91 -0.36
N ILE A 102 5.85 11.89 -1.24
CA ILE A 102 7.01 11.52 -2.06
C ILE A 102 7.45 12.69 -2.94
N ARG A 103 6.53 13.34 -3.65
CA ARG A 103 6.85 14.46 -4.56
C ARG A 103 7.37 15.70 -3.83
N SER A 104 6.97 15.89 -2.57
CA SER A 104 7.43 16.99 -1.74
C SER A 104 8.73 16.68 -0.98
N ASP A 105 9.23 15.45 -1.05
CA ASP A 105 10.42 15.00 -0.36
C ASP A 105 11.58 14.79 -1.33
N SER A 106 12.43 15.81 -1.47
CA SER A 106 13.61 15.75 -2.33
C SER A 106 14.66 14.72 -1.89
N SER A 107 14.53 14.16 -0.68
CA SER A 107 15.41 13.10 -0.19
C SER A 107 14.89 11.69 -0.51
N ASP A 108 13.63 11.55 -0.93
CA ASP A 108 13.09 10.26 -1.37
C ASP A 108 13.52 9.97 -2.81
N SER A 109 13.79 8.70 -3.08
CA SER A 109 14.13 8.23 -4.41
C SER A 109 13.41 6.93 -4.69
N PHE A 110 12.62 6.92 -5.77
CA PHE A 110 11.96 5.70 -6.26
C PHE A 110 12.98 4.58 -6.47
N ARG A 111 14.16 4.92 -6.99
CA ARG A 111 15.25 3.97 -7.18
C ARG A 111 15.79 3.42 -5.86
N ALA A 112 15.97 4.25 -4.84
CA ALA A 112 16.41 3.79 -3.52
C ALA A 112 15.39 2.83 -2.88
N ARG A 113 14.09 3.08 -3.05
CA ARG A 113 13.02 2.18 -2.62
C ARG A 113 13.05 0.84 -3.37
N LEU A 114 13.32 0.85 -4.68
CA LEU A 114 13.50 -0.37 -5.48
C LEU A 114 14.74 -1.17 -5.10
N SER A 115 15.87 -0.49 -4.83
CA SER A 115 17.09 -1.14 -4.34
C SER A 115 16.78 -1.99 -3.12
N ARG A 116 16.04 -1.44 -2.14
CA ARG A 116 15.61 -2.18 -0.95
C ARG A 116 14.73 -3.37 -1.30
N LEU A 117 13.72 -3.20 -2.16
CA LEU A 117 12.82 -4.30 -2.56
C LEU A 117 13.59 -5.49 -3.16
N PHE A 118 14.67 -5.21 -3.88
CA PHE A 118 15.49 -6.22 -4.55
C PHE A 118 16.67 -6.75 -3.71
N GLU A 119 16.89 -6.23 -2.50
CA GLU A 119 17.86 -6.80 -1.58
C GLU A 119 17.51 -8.25 -1.21
N PRO A 120 18.50 -9.17 -1.20
CA PRO A 120 18.28 -10.53 -0.74
C PRO A 120 17.69 -10.56 0.68
N GLY A 121 16.59 -11.29 0.86
CA GLY A 121 15.94 -11.43 2.16
C GLY A 121 15.10 -10.22 2.61
N PHE A 122 14.91 -9.20 1.75
CA PHE A 122 14.05 -8.05 2.04
C PHE A 122 12.69 -8.47 2.59
N LEU A 123 12.44 -8.14 3.86
CA LEU A 123 11.22 -8.47 4.61
C LEU A 123 10.79 -9.94 4.51
N ALA A 124 11.74 -10.88 4.41
CA ALA A 124 11.43 -12.32 4.33
C ALA A 124 10.61 -12.81 5.54
N ALA A 125 10.86 -12.25 6.73
CA ALA A 125 10.09 -12.53 7.94
C ALA A 125 8.68 -11.88 7.96
N TYR A 126 8.37 -11.00 7.00
CA TYR A 126 7.13 -10.23 6.94
C TYR A 126 6.51 -10.25 5.53
N PRO A 127 6.12 -11.43 5.01
CA PRO A 127 5.71 -11.60 3.61
C PRO A 127 4.53 -10.71 3.19
N LEU A 128 3.56 -10.49 4.09
CA LEU A 128 2.44 -9.58 3.81
C LEU A 128 2.90 -8.12 3.68
N ARG A 129 3.79 -7.65 4.55
CA ARG A 129 4.31 -6.28 4.46
C ARG A 129 5.18 -6.09 3.22
N ARG A 130 5.95 -7.12 2.86
CA ARG A 130 6.69 -7.18 1.59
C ARG A 130 5.74 -7.06 0.40
N HIS A 131 4.62 -7.79 0.42
CA HIS A 131 3.62 -7.76 -0.65
C HIS A 131 3.05 -6.35 -0.88
N TYR A 132 2.64 -5.67 0.19
CA TYR A 132 2.15 -4.30 0.08
C TYR A 132 3.21 -3.32 -0.42
N TYR A 133 4.44 -3.41 0.12
CA TYR A 133 5.56 -2.57 -0.33
C TYR A 133 5.86 -2.78 -1.82
N GLN A 134 5.88 -4.03 -2.28
CA GLN A 134 6.00 -4.38 -3.68
C GLN A 134 4.84 -3.80 -4.50
N SER A 135 3.60 -4.00 -4.05
CA SER A 135 2.40 -3.54 -4.73
C SER A 135 2.38 -2.02 -4.94
N GLN A 136 2.80 -1.25 -3.93
CA GLN A 136 2.98 0.20 -4.03
C GLN A 136 3.95 0.56 -5.17
N LEU A 137 5.13 -0.07 -5.19
CA LEU A 137 6.17 0.23 -6.19
C LEU A 137 5.78 -0.23 -7.60
N LEU A 138 5.01 -1.31 -7.73
CA LEU A 138 4.44 -1.74 -9.01
C LEU A 138 3.47 -0.70 -9.57
N VAL A 139 2.55 -0.19 -8.73
CA VAL A 139 1.59 0.83 -9.15
C VAL A 139 2.28 2.16 -9.45
N GLU A 140 3.26 2.57 -8.64
CA GLU A 140 4.08 3.75 -8.90
C GLU A 140 4.83 3.63 -10.23
N PHE A 141 5.41 2.46 -10.53
CA PHE A 141 6.04 2.19 -11.83
C PHE A 141 5.07 2.32 -12.99
N LEU A 142 3.89 1.70 -12.89
CA LEU A 142 2.87 1.76 -13.94
C LEU A 142 2.39 3.20 -14.17
N SER A 143 2.24 3.98 -13.10
CA SER A 143 1.75 5.36 -13.17
C SER A 143 2.84 6.34 -13.63
N GLU A 144 3.97 6.41 -12.92
CA GLU A 144 4.97 7.46 -13.10
C GLU A 144 6.01 7.13 -14.19
N VAL A 145 6.28 5.84 -14.46
CA VAL A 145 7.24 5.43 -15.50
C VAL A 145 6.55 5.00 -16.79
N LYS A 146 5.48 4.20 -16.70
CA LYS A 146 4.72 3.74 -17.88
C LYS A 146 3.61 4.71 -18.30
N GLY A 147 3.29 5.73 -17.50
CA GLY A 147 2.29 6.74 -17.82
C GLY A 147 0.85 6.23 -17.82
N LEU A 148 0.58 5.09 -17.17
CA LEU A 148 -0.77 4.53 -17.13
C LEU A 148 -1.64 5.30 -16.14
N ASN A 149 -2.90 5.56 -16.54
CA ASN A 149 -3.89 6.15 -15.66
C ASN A 149 -4.59 5.07 -14.80
N PHE A 150 -5.43 5.52 -13.86
CA PHE A 150 -6.21 4.65 -12.97
C PHE A 150 -6.98 3.55 -13.72
N ALA A 151 -7.71 3.90 -14.78
CA ALA A 151 -8.53 2.95 -15.52
C ALA A 151 -7.68 1.85 -16.20
N ALA A 152 -6.51 2.22 -16.73
CA ALA A 152 -5.57 1.27 -17.32
C ALA A 152 -4.94 0.35 -16.27
N ILE A 153 -4.57 0.88 -15.11
CA ILE A 153 -4.01 0.08 -14.00
C ILE A 153 -5.04 -0.90 -13.45
N MET A 154 -6.28 -0.45 -13.25
CA MET A 154 -7.38 -1.24 -12.69
C MET A 154 -8.06 -2.17 -13.70
N GLY A 155 -7.77 -2.04 -15.00
CA GLY A 155 -8.24 -2.94 -16.04
C GLY A 155 -7.47 -4.26 -16.07
N ASP A 156 -7.87 -5.19 -16.93
CA ASP A 156 -7.27 -6.54 -17.00
C ASP A 156 -5.94 -6.59 -17.75
N GLY A 157 -5.52 -5.48 -18.37
CA GLY A 157 -4.30 -5.40 -19.20
C GLY A 157 -2.97 -5.37 -18.43
N THR A 158 -2.99 -5.47 -17.09
CA THR A 158 -1.77 -5.51 -16.27
C THR A 158 -1.78 -6.72 -15.33
N ASN A 159 -0.67 -7.46 -15.36
CA ASN A 159 -0.41 -8.64 -14.53
C ASN A 159 0.71 -8.35 -13.53
N GLU A 160 0.60 -8.85 -12.30
CA GLU A 160 1.57 -8.58 -11.24
C GLU A 160 2.98 -9.07 -11.59
N ALA A 161 3.08 -10.33 -12.05
CA ALA A 161 4.36 -10.97 -12.34
C ALA A 161 5.05 -10.29 -13.53
N GLU A 162 4.30 -10.02 -14.60
CA GLU A 162 4.84 -9.31 -15.77
C GLU A 162 5.25 -7.87 -15.42
N THR A 163 4.48 -7.19 -14.56
CA THR A 163 4.83 -5.84 -14.09
C THR A 163 6.09 -5.86 -13.25
N LEU A 164 6.26 -6.87 -12.37
CA LEU A 164 7.44 -7.03 -11.54
C LEU A 164 8.70 -7.32 -12.38
N GLU A 165 8.58 -8.17 -13.40
CA GLU A 165 9.69 -8.44 -14.31
C GLU A 165 10.04 -7.22 -15.16
N ALA A 166 9.04 -6.48 -15.66
CA ALA A 166 9.26 -5.21 -16.35
C ALA A 166 9.94 -4.16 -15.45
N LEU A 167 9.56 -4.12 -14.16
CA LEU A 167 10.16 -3.24 -13.16
C LEU A 167 11.62 -3.62 -12.87
N ARG A 168 11.94 -4.91 -12.73
CA ARG A 168 13.34 -5.39 -12.59
C ARG A 168 14.17 -5.04 -13.81
N ALA A 169 13.65 -5.29 -15.01
CA ALA A 169 14.34 -4.96 -16.26
C ALA A 169 14.64 -3.47 -16.34
N TRP A 170 13.66 -2.62 -16.03
CA TRP A 170 13.82 -1.17 -15.98
C TRP A 170 14.84 -0.72 -14.92
N TYR A 171 14.80 -1.31 -13.72
CA TYR A 171 15.75 -1.01 -12.65
C TYR A 171 17.19 -1.34 -13.08
N ASN A 172 17.40 -2.50 -13.72
CA ASN A 172 18.72 -2.94 -14.17
C ASN A 172 19.24 -2.14 -15.37
N SER A 173 18.37 -1.76 -16.32
CA SER A 173 18.78 -1.06 -17.55
C SER A 173 19.16 0.40 -17.34
N ASN A 174 18.76 0.99 -16.23
CA ASN A 174 19.03 2.40 -15.93
C ASN A 174 20.13 2.55 -14.87
N SER A 175 20.87 1.49 -14.52
CA SER A 175 21.90 1.51 -13.47
C SER A 175 23.18 2.18 -13.96
N ASP A 176 23.18 3.51 -13.89
CA ASP A 176 24.36 4.37 -13.91
C ASP A 176 24.63 4.93 -12.50
#